data_AF-A0A536SLT3-F1
#
_entry.id   AF-A0A536SLT3-F1
#
_cell.length_a   1.000
_cell.length_b   1.000
_cell.length_c   1.000
_cell.angle_alpha   90.00
_cell.angle_beta   90.00
_cell.angle_gamma   90.00
#
_symmetry.space_group_name_H-M   'P 1'
#
loop_
_entity.id
_entity.type
_entity.pdbx_description
1 polymer ?
#
loop_
_entity_poly.entity_id
_entity_poly.type
_entity_poly.pdbx_seq_one_letter_code
_entity_poly.pdbx_strand_id
1 'polypeptide(L)' 'MAAAVSLAERGVRVAVFESGSIPGGRARRIQSQGQELDNGQHILIGAYASLYQLMRTVGVPGEALLRLPLEIRYVRD' A
#
# COMPACT_ATOMS: atom_id res chain seq x y z
N MET A 1 -5.23 7.99 4.31
CA MET A 1 -5.36 6.86 5.26
C MET A 1 -4.24 6.80 6.29
N ALA A 2 -2.94 6.84 5.92
CA ALA A 2 -1.84 6.77 6.90
C ALA A 2 -1.99 7.74 8.10
N ALA A 3 -2.26 9.03 7.84
CA ALA A 3 -2.48 10.00 8.91
C ALA A 3 -3.66 9.66 9.84
N ALA A 4 -4.75 9.11 9.28
CA ALA A 4 -5.91 8.69 10.06
C ALA A 4 -5.56 7.54 11.02
N VAL A 5 -4.79 6.56 10.54
CA VAL A 5 -4.29 5.45 11.38
C VAL A 5 -3.39 5.99 12.50
N SER A 6 -2.44 6.88 12.19
CA SER A 6 -1.55 7.46 13.20
C SER A 6 -2.29 8.28 14.27
N LEU A 7 -3.37 8.97 13.90
CA LEU A 7 -4.23 9.68 14.85
C LEU A 7 -5.08 8.71 15.69
N ALA A 8 -5.64 7.67 15.06
CA ALA A 8 -6.43 6.66 15.74
C ALA A 8 -5.60 5.85 16.75
N GLU A 9 -4.36 5.49 16.42
CA GLU A 9 -3.41 4.85 17.37
C GLU A 9 -3.16 5.71 18.62
N ARG A 10 -3.31 7.03 18.52
CA ARG A 10 -3.17 7.97 19.63
C ARG A 10 -4.49 8.24 20.37
N GLY A 11 -5.54 7.46 20.09
CA GLY A 11 -6.85 7.59 20.72
C GLY A 11 -7.68 8.79 20.21
N VAL A 12 -7.26 9.45 19.14
CA VAL A 12 -8.01 10.57 18.55
C VAL A 12 -9.16 10.01 17.71
N ARG A 13 -10.37 10.57 17.89
CA ARG A 13 -11.50 10.24 17.01
C ARG A 13 -11.26 10.82 15.62
N VAL A 14 -11.26 9.97 14.60
CA VAL A 14 -10.99 10.36 13.21
C VAL A 14 -12.21 10.09 12.33
N ALA A 15 -12.49 11.02 11.41
CA ALA A 15 -13.36 10.80 10.27
C ALA A 15 -12.55 10.94 8.97
N VAL A 16 -12.78 10.08 8.00
CA VAL A 16 -12.14 10.13 6.68
C VAL A 16 -13.23 10.33 5.63
N PHE A 17 -13.06 11.33 4.79
CA PHE A 17 -13.94 11.60 3.65
C PHE A 17 -13.19 11.23 2.37
N GLU A 18 -13.83 10.44 1.51
CA GLU A 18 -13.30 9.97 0.23
C GLU A 18 -14.35 10.25 -0.85
N SER A 19 -13.89 10.74 -2.00
CA SER A 19 -14.71 11.02 -3.16
C SER A 19 -15.01 9.78 -4.01
N GLY A 20 -14.09 8.81 -4.01
CA GLY A 20 -14.24 7.55 -4.72
C GLY A 20 -15.22 6.60 -4.03
N SER A 21 -15.84 5.72 -4.83
CA SER A 21 -16.73 4.67 -4.33
C SER A 21 -16.01 3.59 -3.53
N ILE A 22 -14.69 3.46 -3.70
CA ILE A 22 -13.85 2.49 -3.00
C ILE A 22 -12.67 3.26 -2.37
N PRO A 23 -12.42 3.09 -1.06
CA PRO A 23 -11.26 3.69 -0.42
C PRO A 23 -9.96 3.04 -0.92
N GLY A 24 -8.87 3.81 -0.98
CA GLY A 24 -7.56 3.27 -1.40
C GLY A 24 -6.80 4.16 -2.38
N GLY A 25 -7.50 5.06 -3.08
CA GLY A 25 -6.90 5.93 -4.07
C GLY A 25 -6.19 5.13 -5.17
N ARG A 26 -4.86 5.20 -5.20
CA ARG A 26 -4.03 4.44 -6.16
C ARG A 26 -3.84 2.97 -5.78
N ALA A 27 -3.93 2.62 -4.50
CA ALA A 27 -3.72 1.25 -3.99
C ALA A 27 -4.99 0.40 -4.02
N ARG A 28 -5.80 0.58 -5.06
CA ARG A 28 -7.08 -0.11 -5.22
C ARG A 28 -6.95 -1.25 -6.22
N ARG A 29 -7.85 -2.22 -6.11
CA ARG A 29 -8.08 -3.21 -7.15
C ARG A 29 -8.97 -2.64 -8.25
N ILE A 30 -8.75 -3.08 -9.48
CA ILE A 30 -9.62 -2.82 -10.62
C ILE A 30 -10.07 -4.14 -11.24
N GLN A 31 -11.26 -4.15 -11.84
CA GLN A 31 -11.71 -5.25 -12.67
C GLN A 31 -11.44 -4.92 -14.14
N SER A 32 -10.77 -5.81 -14.84
CA SER A 32 -10.49 -5.67 -16.28
C SER A 32 -10.54 -7.04 -16.94
N GLN A 33 -11.31 -7.18 -18.01
CA GLN A 33 -11.45 -8.43 -18.78
C GLN A 33 -11.82 -9.65 -17.92
N GLY A 34 -12.67 -9.45 -16.91
CA GLY A 34 -13.07 -10.52 -15.98
C GLY A 34 -12.01 -10.91 -14.94
N GLN A 35 -10.88 -10.20 -14.90
CA GLN A 35 -9.81 -10.41 -13.93
C GLN A 35 -9.71 -9.26 -12.94
N GLU A 36 -9.29 -9.61 -11.73
CA GLU A 36 -8.93 -8.65 -10.70
C GLU A 36 -7.46 -8.28 -10.83
N LEU A 37 -7.19 -7.00 -11.08
CA LEU A 37 -5.86 -6.46 -11.24
C LEU A 37 -5.57 -5.42 -10.17
N ASP A 38 -4.31 -5.33 -9.76
CA ASP A 38 -3.84 -4.19 -8.98
C ASP A 38 -3.74 -2.94 -9.88
N ASN A 39 -4.02 -1.76 -9.33
CA ASN A 39 -4.01 -0.49 -10.05
C ASN A 39 -2.58 0.09 -10.15
N GLY A 40 -1.66 -0.76 -10.64
CA GLY A 40 -0.24 -0.48 -10.76
C GLY A 40 0.62 -1.42 -9.91
N GLN A 41 1.93 -1.38 -10.13
CA GLN A 41 2.87 -2.15 -9.33
C GLN A 41 3.22 -1.38 -8.05
N HIS A 42 2.97 -1.99 -6.89
CA HIS A 42 3.36 -1.46 -5.59
C HIS A 42 4.75 -2.00 -5.20
N ILE A 43 5.81 -1.27 -5.56
CA ILE A 43 7.19 -1.63 -5.22
C ILE A 43 7.62 -0.92 -3.94
N LEU A 44 8.18 -1.65 -2.99
CA LEU A 44 8.83 -1.12 -1.80
C LEU A 44 10.35 -1.33 -1.92
N ILE A 45 11.13 -0.26 -1.93
CA ILE A 45 12.60 -0.32 -2.03
C ILE A 45 13.20 0.11 -0.69
N GLY A 46 13.82 -0.81 0.06
CA GLY A 46 14.77 -0.61 1.18
C GLY A 46 14.41 0.36 2.32
N ALA A 47 14.09 1.62 2.00
CA ALA A 47 13.88 2.74 2.92
C ALA A 47 12.42 2.95 3.36
N TYR A 48 11.48 2.06 2.99
CA TYR A 48 10.04 2.21 3.31
C TYR A 48 9.70 1.75 4.75
N ALA A 49 10.51 2.12 5.74
CA ALA A 49 10.34 1.71 7.13
C ALA A 49 8.97 2.15 7.69
N SER A 50 8.56 3.39 7.44
CA SER A 50 7.27 3.91 7.93
C SER A 50 6.08 3.18 7.31
N LEU A 51 6.16 2.78 6.03
CA LEU A 51 5.11 1.99 5.40
C LEU A 51 5.06 0.57 5.98
N TYR A 52 6.22 -0.06 6.20
CA TYR A 52 6.29 -1.38 6.83
C TYR A 52 5.73 -1.36 8.26
N GLN A 53 6.03 -0.32 9.03
CA GLN A 53 5.44 -0.10 10.35
C GLN A 53 3.92 0.09 10.25
N LEU A 54 3.45 0.94 9.34
CA LEU A 54 2.01 1.16 9.13
C LEU A 54 1.28 -0.14 8.78
N MET A 55 1.83 -0.96 7.89
CA MET A 55 1.28 -2.27 7.53
C MET A 55 1.12 -3.17 8.76
N ARG A 56 2.14 -3.22 9.63
CA ARG A 56 2.07 -3.98 10.89
C ARG A 56 1.02 -3.41 11.84
N THR A 57 0.95 -2.09 11.99
CA THR A 57 -0.06 -1.41 12.81
C THR A 57 -1.47 -1.79 12.40
N VAL A 58 -1.76 -1.87 11.09
CA VAL A 58 -3.09 -2.24 10.59
C VAL A 58 -3.30 -3.76 10.44
N GLY A 59 -2.37 -4.59 10.94
CA GLY A 59 -2.49 -6.04 10.98
C GLY A 59 -2.19 -6.76 9.67
N VAL A 60 -1.49 -6.15 8.73
CA VAL A 60 -1.06 -6.83 7.50
C VAL A 60 0.04 -7.85 7.85
N PRO A 61 -0.10 -9.12 7.44
CA PRO A 61 0.86 -10.16 7.77
C PRO A 61 2.20 -9.95 7.05
N GLY A 62 3.29 -10.45 7.63
CA GLY A 62 4.64 -10.24 7.10
C GLY A 62 4.88 -10.90 5.74
N GLU A 63 4.18 -12.00 5.48
CA GLU A 63 4.15 -12.77 4.25
C GLU A 63 3.34 -12.12 3.12
N ALA A 64 2.63 -11.02 3.39
CA ALA A 64 1.94 -10.23 2.34
C ALA A 64 2.93 -9.54 1.38
N LEU A 65 4.22 -9.50 1.72
CA LEU A 65 5.26 -8.92 0.89
C LEU A 65 6.06 -10.02 0.18
N LEU A 66 6.09 -9.95 -1.15
CA LEU A 66 7.07 -10.69 -1.94
C LEU A 66 8.43 -10.00 -1.82
N ARG A 67 9.35 -10.61 -1.07
CA ARG A 67 10.73 -10.10 -0.91
C ARG A 67 11.62 -10.68 -2.00
N LEU A 68 12.13 -9.81 -2.87
CA LEU A 68 13.06 -10.15 -3.94
C LEU A 68 14.36 -9.35 -3.78
N PRO A 69 15.51 -9.88 -4.21
CA PRO A 69 16.71 -9.07 -4.40
C PRO A 69 16.40 -7.89 -5.33
N LEU A 70 16.94 -6.71 -5.01
CA LEU A 70 16.84 -5.57 -5.91
C LEU A 70 17.72 -5.84 -7.14
N GLU A 71 17.09 -6.03 -8.30
CA GLU A 71 17.77 -6.19 -9.58
C GLU A 71 17.44 -4.99 -10.48
N ILE A 72 18.47 -4.22 -10.85
CA ILE A 72 18.33 -3.11 -11.79
C ILE A 72 18.95 -3.57 -13.11
N ARG A 73 18.10 -3.78 -14.14
CA ARG A 73 18.55 -4.11 -15.49
C ARG A 73 18.65 -2.84 -16.31
N TYR A 74 19.86 -2.56 -16.80
CA TYR A 74 20.08 -1.49 -17.76
C TYR A 74 19.77 -2.00 -19.16
N VAL A 75 19.00 -1.22 -19.92
CA VAL A 75 18.89 -1.43 -21.37
C VAL A 75 20.29 -1.21 -21.95
N ARG A 76 20.79 -2.17 -22.74
CA ARG A 76 22.01 -1.96 -23.53
C ARG A 76 21.64 -1.08 -24.71
N ASP A 77 22.51 -0.11 -25.01
CA ASP A 77 22.42 0.73 -26.21
C ASP A 77 22.27 -0.10 -27.50
#